data_AF-A0A194QHT7-F1
#
_entry.id   AF-A0A194QHT7-F1
#
_cell.length_a   1.000
_cell.length_b   1.000
_cell.length_c   1.000
_cell.angle_alpha   90.00
_cell.angle_beta   90.00
_cell.angle_gamma   90.00
#
_symmetry.space_group_name_H-M   'P 1'
#
loop_
_entity.id
_entity.type
_entity.pdbx_description
1 polymer ?
#
loop_
_entity_poly.entity_id
_entity_poly.type
_entity_poly.pdbx_seq_one_letter_code
_entity_poly.pdbx_strand_id
1 'polypeptide(L)'
;MPVVAAEKAHQNLLDGVEHFDKTQMKHTTTEEKNPLPPKEAIEAEKEKNKFLNGIENFDPAKLKHTETCEKNPLPTKDIIEQEKTA
;
A
#
# COMPACT_ATOMS: atom_id res chain seq x y z
N MET A 1 -30.00 50.93 10.54
CA MET A 1 -28.76 51.29 9.81
C MET A 1 -27.67 50.18 9.70
N PRO A 2 -27.81 48.93 10.19
CA PRO A 2 -26.76 47.91 9.98
C PRO A 2 -26.83 47.19 8.62
N VAL A 3 -28.03 47.02 8.05
CA VAL A 3 -28.25 46.29 6.78
C VAL A 3 -27.60 47.01 5.59
N VAL A 4 -27.74 48.33 5.49
CA VAL A 4 -27.13 49.15 4.43
C VAL A 4 -25.60 49.10 4.48
N ALA A 5 -25.01 49.04 5.68
CA ALA A 5 -23.56 48.91 5.84
C ALA A 5 -23.07 47.52 5.40
N ALA A 6 -23.81 46.45 5.74
CA ALA A 6 -23.52 45.10 5.28
C ALA A 6 -23.64 44.97 3.75
N GLU A 7 -24.66 45.59 3.15
CA GLU A 7 -24.88 45.56 1.71
C GLU A 7 -23.81 46.33 0.93
N LYS A 8 -23.38 47.49 1.44
CA LYS A 8 -22.25 48.23 0.87
C LYS A 8 -20.93 47.45 0.98
N ALA A 9 -20.72 46.74 2.08
CA ALA A 9 -19.55 45.87 2.24
C ALA A 9 -19.57 44.69 1.24
N HIS A 10 -20.76 44.10 1.02
CA HIS A 10 -20.94 43.03 0.04
C HIS A 10 -20.72 43.51 -1.40
N GLN A 11 -21.28 44.67 -1.77
CA GLN A 11 -21.08 45.25 -3.10
C GLN A 11 -19.60 45.53 -3.39
N ASN A 12 -18.89 46.13 -2.43
CA ASN A 12 -17.46 46.39 -2.58
C ASN A 12 -16.63 45.10 -2.75
N LEU A 13 -17.04 44.00 -2.10
CA LEU A 13 -16.38 42.70 -2.26
C LEU A 13 -16.62 42.15 -3.66
N LEU A 14 -17.85 42.22 -4.16
CA LEU A 14 -18.21 41.77 -5.51
C LEU A 14 -17.44 42.55 -6.57
N ASP A 15 -17.45 43.88 -6.48
CA ASP A 15 -16.75 44.75 -7.42
C ASP A 15 -15.23 44.47 -7.43
N GLY A 16 -14.66 44.22 -6.25
CA GLY A 16 -13.24 43.89 -6.08
C GLY A 16 -12.85 42.54 -6.66
N VAL A 17 -13.76 41.55 -6.67
CA VAL A 17 -13.53 40.24 -7.29
C VAL A 17 -13.75 40.29 -8.81
N GLU A 18 -14.77 41.02 -9.26
CA GLU A 18 -15.08 41.17 -10.70
C GLU A 18 -13.97 41.91 -11.46
N HIS A 19 -13.40 42.95 -10.84
CA HIS A 19 -12.32 43.75 -11.42
C HIS A 19 -10.93 43.38 -10.90
N PHE A 20 -10.79 42.18 -10.32
CA PHE A 20 -9.53 41.74 -9.75
C PHE A 20 -8.43 41.64 -10.81
N ASP A 21 -7.39 42.44 -10.64
CA ASP A 21 -6.25 42.49 -11.54
C ASP A 21 -5.32 41.29 -11.30
N LYS A 22 -5.38 40.32 -12.21
CA LYS A 22 -4.53 39.12 -12.19
C LYS A 22 -3.04 39.43 -12.32
N THR A 23 -2.66 40.61 -12.81
CA THR A 23 -1.24 41.02 -12.88
C THR A 23 -0.65 41.34 -11.51
N GLN A 24 -1.50 41.59 -10.50
CA GLN A 24 -1.09 41.76 -9.11
C GLN A 24 -0.81 40.43 -8.40
N MET A 25 -1.15 39.30 -9.02
CA MET A 25 -0.80 37.99 -8.49
C MET A 25 0.70 37.75 -8.65
N LYS A 26 1.33 37.29 -7.58
CA LYS A 26 2.74 36.87 -7.64
C LYS A 26 2.87 35.69 -8.59
N HIS A 27 3.76 35.82 -9.57
CA HIS A 27 4.13 34.71 -10.44
C HIS A 27 4.63 33.55 -9.58
N THR A 28 3.98 32.40 -9.69
CA THR A 28 4.36 31.19 -8.98
C THR A 28 4.81 30.17 -10.02
N THR A 29 6.09 29.85 -10.03
CA THR A 29 6.65 28.80 -10.87
C THR A 29 6.31 27.45 -10.25
N THR A 30 5.44 26.67 -10.91
CA THR A 30 5.15 25.28 -10.53
C THR A 30 6.23 24.37 -11.10
N GLU A 31 7.01 23.73 -10.24
CA GLU A 31 7.95 22.68 -10.66
C GLU A 31 7.28 21.31 -10.60
N GLU A 32 7.29 20.58 -11.72
CA GLU A 32 6.95 19.16 -11.74
C GLU A 32 8.07 18.37 -11.06
N LYS A 33 7.83 17.93 -9.81
CA LYS A 33 8.75 17.02 -9.13
C LYS A 33 8.49 15.60 -9.64
N ASN A 34 9.21 15.21 -10.69
CA ASN A 34 9.36 13.82 -11.09
C ASN A 34 10.77 13.30 -10.76
N PRO A 35 11.16 13.23 -9.47
CA PRO A 35 12.46 12.67 -9.10
C PRO A 35 12.48 11.19 -9.45
N LEU A 36 13.57 10.74 -10.08
CA LEU A 36 13.80 9.32 -10.27
C LEU A 36 13.84 8.61 -8.90
N PRO A 37 13.38 7.35 -8.81
CA PRO A 37 13.53 6.56 -7.60
C PRO A 37 15.00 6.55 -7.15
N PRO A 38 15.27 6.63 -5.85
CA PRO A 38 16.63 6.54 -5.32
C PRO A 38 17.22 5.17 -5.64
N LYS A 39 18.57 5.07 -5.66
CA LYS A 39 19.27 3.82 -6.01
C LYS A 39 18.84 2.66 -5.12
N GLU A 40 18.61 2.95 -3.84
CA GLU A 40 18.17 2.02 -2.82
C GLU A 40 16.80 1.40 -3.18
N ALA A 41 15.87 2.18 -3.74
CA ALA A 41 14.57 1.68 -4.17
C ALA A 41 14.69 0.73 -5.38
N ILE A 42 15.59 1.04 -6.32
CA ILE A 42 15.86 0.22 -7.49
C ILE A 42 16.53 -1.11 -7.07
N GLU A 43 17.46 -1.07 -6.13
CA GLU A 43 18.14 -2.25 -5.61
C GLU A 43 17.18 -3.16 -4.84
N ALA A 44 16.32 -2.59 -3.99
CA ALA A 44 15.30 -3.33 -3.26
C ALA A 44 14.30 -4.03 -4.21
N GLU A 45 13.84 -3.34 -5.26
CA GLU A 45 12.97 -3.94 -6.27
C GLU A 45 13.68 -5.08 -7.01
N LYS A 46 14.96 -4.89 -7.38
CA LYS A 46 15.75 -5.92 -8.05
C LYS A 46 15.94 -7.16 -7.17
N GLU A 47 16.13 -6.99 -5.86
CA GLU A 47 16.20 -8.10 -4.91
C GLU A 47 14.88 -8.85 -4.82
N LYS A 48 13.75 -8.14 -4.65
CA LYS A 48 12.43 -8.78 -4.66
C LYS A 48 12.19 -9.55 -5.96
N ASN A 49 12.47 -8.93 -7.10
CA ASN A 49 12.23 -9.56 -8.39
C ASN A 49 13.09 -10.82 -8.56
N LYS A 50 14.35 -10.80 -8.11
CA LYS A 50 15.20 -12.01 -8.06
C LYS A 50 14.61 -13.10 -7.18
N PHE A 51 14.10 -12.74 -5.99
CA PHE A 51 13.49 -13.69 -5.06
C PHE A 51 12.24 -14.33 -5.67
N LEU A 52 11.33 -13.52 -6.22
CA LEU A 52 10.13 -14.01 -6.89
C LEU A 52 10.47 -14.94 -8.06
N ASN A 53 11.39 -14.53 -8.94
CA ASN A 53 11.84 -15.36 -10.06
C ASN A 53 12.45 -16.69 -9.60
N GLY A 54 13.18 -16.68 -8.48
CA GLY A 54 13.76 -17.89 -7.90
C GLY A 54 12.72 -18.89 -7.42
N ILE A 55 11.58 -18.41 -6.90
CA ILE A 55 10.44 -19.24 -6.49
C ILE A 55 9.65 -19.71 -7.71
N GLU A 56 9.33 -18.82 -8.64
CA GLU A 56 8.52 -19.13 -9.82
C GLU A 56 9.19 -20.16 -10.72
N ASN A 57 10.51 -20.04 -10.89
CA ASN A 57 11.31 -20.98 -11.71
C ASN A 57 11.97 -22.07 -10.85
N PHE A 58 11.54 -22.24 -9.60
CA PHE A 58 12.09 -23.29 -8.75
C PHE A 58 11.72 -24.66 -9.31
N ASP A 59 12.74 -25.47 -9.59
CA ASP A 59 12.57 -26.84 -10.08
C ASP A 59 12.44 -27.80 -8.89
N PRO A 60 11.25 -28.36 -8.62
CA PRO A 60 11.03 -29.28 -7.52
C PRO A 60 11.82 -30.59 -7.67
N ALA A 61 12.27 -30.95 -8.89
CA ALA A 61 13.12 -32.13 -9.10
C ALA A 61 14.52 -31.98 -8.50
N LYS A 62 14.94 -30.75 -8.18
CA LYS A 62 16.20 -30.48 -7.45
C LYS A 62 16.10 -30.75 -5.95
N LEU A 63 14.89 -30.98 -5.42
CA LEU A 63 14.72 -31.39 -4.03
C LEU A 63 15.28 -32.81 -3.84
N LYS A 64 16.05 -33.00 -2.78
CA LYS A 64 16.53 -34.33 -2.42
C LYS A 64 15.35 -35.20 -2.01
N HIS A 65 15.35 -36.45 -2.45
CA HIS A 65 14.37 -37.43 -2.01
C HIS A 65 14.48 -37.62 -0.49
N THR A 66 13.34 -37.52 0.18
CA THR A 66 13.18 -37.75 1.62
C THR A 66 11.99 -38.68 1.80
N GLU A 67 12.19 -39.79 2.51
CA GLU A 67 11.11 -40.66 2.96
C GLU A 67 10.46 -40.05 4.21
N THR A 68 9.21 -39.60 4.09
CA THR A 68 8.44 -39.08 5.23
C THR A 68 7.85 -40.26 6.01
N CYS A 69 8.24 -40.41 7.28
CA CYS A 69 7.69 -41.45 8.15
C CYS A 69 6.48 -40.89 8.91
N GLU A 70 5.27 -41.10 8.39
CA GLU A 70 4.02 -40.71 9.05
C GLU A 70 3.78 -41.63 10.26
N LYS A 71 4.08 -41.12 11.47
CA LYS A 71 3.77 -41.79 12.73
C LYS A 71 2.34 -41.47 13.15
N ASN A 72 1.37 -41.99 12.40
CA ASN A 72 -0.04 -41.97 12.77
C ASN A 72 -0.52 -43.40 13.05
N PRO A 73 -0.03 -44.08 14.11
CA PRO A 73 -0.54 -45.39 14.47
C PRO A 73 -2.00 -45.27 14.87
N LEU A 74 -2.86 -46.08 14.27
CA LEU A 74 -4.24 -46.22 14.73
C LEU A 74 -4.22 -46.74 16.18
N PRO A 75 -5.13 -46.26 17.05
CA PRO A 75 -5.24 -46.79 18.40
C PRO A 75 -5.49 -48.30 18.34
N THR A 76 -4.81 -49.05 19.19
CA THR A 76 -4.99 -50.50 19.30
C THR A 76 -6.32 -50.83 19.96
N LYS A 77 -6.81 -52.06 19.78
CA LYS A 77 -8.10 -52.51 20.36
C LYS A 77 -8.16 -52.32 21.88
N ASP A 78 -7.06 -52.59 22.59
CA ASP A 78 -6.94 -52.34 24.03
C ASP A 78 -7.16 -50.87 24.39
N ILE A 79 -6.58 -49.93 23.64
CA ILE A 79 -6.74 -48.49 23.88
C ILE A 79 -8.19 -48.07 23.65
N ILE A 80 -8.81 -48.58 22.58
CA ILE A 80 -10.21 -48.30 22.24
C ILE A 80 -11.15 -48.82 23.32
N GLU A 81 -10.91 -50.03 23.83
CA GLU A 81 -11.72 -50.61 24.92
C GLU A 81 -11.52 -49.85 26.23
N GLN A 82 -10.28 -49.48 26.56
CA GLN A 82 -9.96 -48.73 27.76
C GLN A 82 -10.63 -47.34 27.76
N GLU A 83 -10.64 -46.62 26.62
CA GLU A 83 -11.39 -45.37 26.47
C GLU A 83 -12.90 -45.57 26.50
N LYS A 84 -13.42 -46.68 25.96
CA LYS A 84 -14.87 -46.97 25.96
C LYS A 84 -15.40 -47.29 27.36
N THR A 85 -14.53 -47.77 28.25
CA THR A 85 -14.87 -48.11 29.65
C THR A 85 -14.65 -46.98 30.65
N ALA A 86 -14.04 -45.87 30.24
CA ALA A 86 -13.94 -44.62 31.01
C ALA A 86 -15.23 -43.81 30.92
#